data_AF-A0A520QLG6-F1
#
_entry.id   AF-A0A520QLG6-F1
#
_cell.length_a   1.000
_cell.length_b   1.000
_cell.length_c   1.000
_cell.angle_alpha   90.00
_cell.angle_beta   90.00
_cell.angle_gamma   90.00
#
_symmetry.space_group_name_H-M   'P 1'
#
loop_
_entity.id
_entity.type
_entity.pdbx_description
1 polymer ?
#
loop_
_entity_poly.entity_id
_entity_poly.type
_entity_poly.pdbx_seq_one_letter_code
_entity_poly.pdbx_strand_id
1 'polypeptide(L)'
;MRATFHAPVLSLSVLALLLSGCLEEQRYITPEGGGIFAMAIDETTPPFFESEDGNLYLLEERVLIDLREPTAEELAALGDVGDMQIPYAQLPWLRRGDLEIQVDFTLSNLSPDSSVTAGVVLNGINEFHEYNPGVQVVDEELQIDFSQWERTYRLGPGERLSGTIREEEIDEIAVDLATVVNMAPNPNQIVYFDNQSANDRRSQMYIPDAIPALTGLRVGIRSESPVPVLLEYTLRVRDVRGVLVQGDAEPWMAPQPALFGPADAAAMMMMAAP
;
A
#
# COMPACT_ATOMS: atom_id res chain seq x y z
N MET A 1 -0.78 4.69 88.70
CA MET A 1 0.13 4.21 87.64
C MET A 1 -0.70 3.96 86.39
N ARG A 2 -0.47 4.77 85.35
CA ARG A 2 -1.16 4.69 84.06
C ARG A 2 -0.48 3.61 83.22
N ALA A 3 -1.25 2.65 82.69
CA ALA A 3 -0.80 1.71 81.68
C ALA A 3 -1.30 2.19 80.31
N THR A 4 -0.37 2.39 79.40
CA THR A 4 -0.55 2.89 78.04
C THR A 4 -0.91 1.78 77.05
N PHE A 5 -1.80 2.14 76.13
CA PHE A 5 -2.28 1.40 74.96
C PHE A 5 -1.19 1.08 73.94
N HIS A 6 -1.34 -0.03 73.19
CA HIS A 6 -1.05 -0.08 71.75
C HIS A 6 -2.00 -1.06 71.04
N ALA A 7 -2.75 -0.55 70.06
CA ALA A 7 -3.55 -1.30 69.11
C ALA A 7 -2.73 -1.57 67.84
N PRO A 8 -2.88 -2.73 67.17
CA PRO A 8 -2.20 -3.00 65.91
C PRO A 8 -2.94 -2.36 64.72
N VAL A 9 -2.21 -1.58 63.94
CA VAL A 9 -2.62 -1.04 62.64
C VAL A 9 -2.44 -2.15 61.59
N LEU A 10 -3.52 -2.59 60.96
CA LEU A 10 -3.47 -3.45 59.77
C LEU A 10 -2.99 -2.61 58.57
N SER A 11 -1.81 -2.95 58.04
CA SER A 11 -1.33 -2.45 56.74
C SER A 11 -2.11 -3.08 55.59
N LEU A 12 -2.82 -2.24 54.83
CA LEU A 12 -3.46 -2.58 53.56
C LEU A 12 -2.44 -2.34 52.43
N SER A 13 -1.85 -3.42 51.90
CA SER A 13 -0.96 -3.34 50.73
C SER A 13 -1.80 -3.36 49.44
N VAL A 14 -1.96 -2.21 48.78
CA VAL A 14 -2.50 -2.10 47.43
C VAL A 14 -1.38 -2.40 46.44
N LEU A 15 -1.44 -3.57 45.80
CA LEU A 15 -0.57 -3.94 44.69
C LEU A 15 -1.26 -3.50 43.39
N ALA A 16 -0.94 -2.30 42.90
CA ALA A 16 -1.34 -1.86 41.59
C ALA A 16 -0.40 -2.48 40.54
N LEU A 17 -0.88 -3.50 39.81
CA LEU A 17 -0.22 -3.95 38.58
C LEU A 17 -0.42 -2.87 37.51
N LEU A 18 0.62 -2.11 37.22
CA LEU A 18 0.75 -1.31 36.01
C LEU A 18 0.99 -2.28 34.84
N LEU A 19 -0.07 -2.64 34.13
CA LEU A 19 0.02 -3.17 32.78
C LEU A 19 0.37 -2.01 31.85
N SER A 20 1.64 -1.61 31.85
CA SER A 20 2.23 -0.86 30.74
C SER A 20 2.36 -1.81 29.56
N GLY A 21 1.23 -2.08 28.88
CA GLY A 21 1.32 -2.49 27.49
C GLY A 21 1.96 -1.34 26.75
N CYS A 22 3.18 -1.52 26.24
CA CYS A 22 3.72 -0.64 25.21
C CYS A 22 2.68 -0.61 24.09
N LEU A 23 1.89 0.46 24.04
CA LEU A 23 1.14 0.83 22.85
C LEU A 23 2.22 1.09 21.79
N GLU A 24 2.46 0.08 20.96
CA GLU A 24 3.25 0.21 19.75
C GLU A 24 2.59 1.32 18.93
N GLU A 25 3.30 2.45 18.75
CA GLU A 25 2.70 3.69 18.28
C GLU A 25 2.48 3.61 16.76
N GLN A 26 1.22 3.52 16.34
CA GLN A 26 0.85 3.69 14.93
C GLN A 26 0.96 5.17 14.56
N ARG A 27 1.62 5.46 13.44
CA ARG A 27 1.73 6.82 12.90
C ARG A 27 0.79 7.01 11.71
N TYR A 28 0.11 8.15 11.68
CA TYR A 28 -0.65 8.58 10.51
C TYR A 28 0.27 9.25 9.51
N ILE A 29 0.21 8.81 8.25
CA ILE A 29 0.78 9.51 7.11
C ILE A 29 -0.37 10.30 6.52
N THR A 30 -0.36 11.59 6.80
CA THR A 30 -1.36 12.56 6.35
C THR A 30 -0.61 13.81 5.88
N PRO A 31 -1.20 14.61 4.98
CA PRO A 31 -0.62 15.90 4.63
C PRO A 31 -0.29 16.73 5.87
N GLU A 32 0.75 17.58 5.77
CA GLU A 32 1.15 18.48 6.85
C GLU A 32 -0.08 19.21 7.44
N GLY A 33 -0.29 19.07 8.75
CA GLY A 33 -1.48 19.60 9.45
C GLY A 33 -2.52 18.55 9.84
N GLY A 34 -2.26 17.24 9.68
CA GLY A 34 -3.13 16.17 10.16
C GLY A 34 -4.40 15.96 9.33
N GLY A 35 -4.33 16.30 8.04
CA GLY A 35 -5.46 16.24 7.11
C GLY A 35 -5.79 14.84 6.59
N ILE A 36 -6.78 14.76 5.71
CA ILE A 36 -7.13 13.55 4.95
C ILE A 36 -6.70 13.80 3.51
N PHE A 37 -6.18 12.79 2.81
CA PHE A 37 -5.95 12.90 1.36
C PHE A 37 -7.31 12.84 0.65
N ALA A 38 -7.50 13.68 -0.37
CA ALA A 38 -8.78 13.76 -1.07
C ALA A 38 -8.57 13.92 -2.58
N MET A 39 -9.31 13.14 -3.36
CA MET A 39 -9.34 13.24 -4.81
C MET A 39 -10.76 13.03 -5.34
N ALA A 40 -11.13 13.76 -6.38
CA ALA A 40 -12.47 13.69 -6.96
C ALA A 40 -12.41 13.59 -8.48
N ILE A 41 -13.24 12.71 -9.04
CA ILE A 41 -13.58 12.71 -10.46
C ILE A 41 -14.88 13.49 -10.60
N ASP A 42 -14.93 14.41 -11.55
CA ASP A 42 -16.13 15.16 -11.95
C ASP A 42 -16.13 15.43 -13.47
N GLU A 43 -17.12 16.19 -13.94
CA GLU A 43 -17.30 16.54 -15.36
C GLU A 43 -16.11 17.30 -15.97
N THR A 44 -15.24 17.89 -15.15
CA THR A 44 -14.03 18.61 -15.58
C THR A 44 -12.79 17.74 -15.58
N THR A 45 -12.87 16.53 -15.02
CA THR A 45 -11.76 15.59 -14.98
C THR A 45 -11.54 15.03 -16.39
N PRO A 46 -10.36 15.21 -17.00
CA PRO A 46 -10.08 14.62 -18.29
C PRO A 46 -10.02 13.09 -18.16
N PRO A 47 -10.44 12.34 -19.18
CA PRO A 47 -10.24 10.90 -19.19
C PRO A 47 -8.76 10.56 -19.20
N PHE A 48 -8.41 9.52 -18.45
CA PHE A 48 -7.08 8.90 -18.47
C PHE A 48 -6.86 8.16 -19.79
N PHE A 49 -7.91 7.54 -20.33
CA PHE A 49 -7.90 6.89 -21.63
C PHE A 49 -9.22 7.14 -22.37
N GLU A 50 -9.15 7.41 -23.67
CA GLU A 50 -10.30 7.59 -24.56
C GLU A 50 -10.32 6.49 -25.62
N SER A 51 -11.47 5.88 -25.85
CA SER A 51 -11.69 4.85 -26.88
C SER A 51 -13.06 5.02 -27.55
N GLU A 52 -13.29 4.29 -28.64
CA GLU A 52 -14.62 4.25 -29.27
C GLU A 52 -15.69 3.61 -28.38
N ASP A 53 -15.29 2.69 -27.49
CA ASP A 53 -16.16 1.95 -26.58
C ASP A 53 -16.45 2.70 -25.26
N GLY A 54 -15.74 3.78 -25.00
CA GLY A 54 -15.91 4.60 -23.80
C GLY A 54 -14.61 5.20 -23.28
N ASN A 55 -14.77 5.97 -22.21
CA ASN A 55 -13.68 6.66 -21.54
C ASN A 55 -13.38 6.00 -20.20
N LEU A 56 -12.10 5.90 -19.87
CA LEU A 56 -11.63 5.53 -18.54
C LEU A 56 -11.13 6.78 -17.83
N TYR A 57 -11.63 7.02 -16.62
CA TYR A 57 -11.18 8.07 -15.72
C TYR A 57 -10.41 7.41 -14.58
N LEU A 58 -9.19 7.87 -14.36
CA LEU A 58 -8.32 7.39 -13.28
C LEU A 58 -7.58 8.61 -12.71
N LEU A 59 -7.75 8.81 -11.41
CA LEU A 59 -6.93 9.74 -10.63
C LEU A 59 -6.19 8.94 -9.59
N GLU A 60 -4.89 9.15 -9.51
CA GLU A 60 -4.01 8.48 -8.56
C GLU A 60 -3.03 9.50 -7.97
N GLU A 61 -2.76 9.33 -6.69
CA GLU A 61 -1.78 10.10 -5.94
C GLU A 61 -0.71 9.17 -5.38
N ARG A 62 0.54 9.58 -5.50
CA ARG A 62 1.68 8.88 -4.92
C ARG A 62 1.89 9.34 -3.48
N VAL A 63 1.67 8.46 -2.52
CA VAL A 63 1.88 8.71 -1.09
C VAL A 63 3.11 7.93 -0.64
N LEU A 64 4.15 8.64 -0.24
CA LEU A 64 5.39 8.06 0.26
C LEU A 64 5.41 8.01 1.78
N ILE A 65 6.14 7.03 2.31
CA ILE A 65 6.41 6.89 3.73
C ILE A 65 7.69 7.66 4.06
N ASP A 66 7.61 8.53 5.07
CA ASP A 66 8.75 9.31 5.54
C ASP A 66 9.71 8.43 6.34
N LEU A 67 10.74 7.92 5.66
CA LEU A 67 11.77 7.05 6.23
C LEU A 67 13.02 7.85 6.59
N ARG A 68 13.73 7.43 7.63
CA ARG A 68 15.08 7.95 7.90
C ARG A 68 16.09 7.40 6.90
N GLU A 69 17.25 8.03 6.82
CA GLU A 69 18.34 7.50 6.01
C GLU A 69 18.88 6.17 6.61
N PRO A 70 19.17 5.15 5.79
CA PRO A 70 19.89 3.96 6.23
C PRO A 70 21.27 4.33 6.75
N THR A 71 21.68 3.76 7.88
CA THR A 71 23.07 3.91 8.34
C THR A 71 24.01 3.03 7.51
N ALA A 72 25.29 3.42 7.44
CA ALA A 72 26.31 2.62 6.77
C ALA A 72 26.45 1.20 7.37
N GLU A 73 26.22 1.05 8.68
CA GLU A 73 26.20 -0.25 9.37
C GLU A 73 25.02 -1.11 8.91
N GLU A 74 23.83 -0.53 8.79
CA GLU A 74 22.65 -1.25 8.30
C GLU A 74 22.82 -1.69 6.85
N LEU A 75 23.37 -0.84 5.98
CA LEU A 75 23.65 -1.20 4.59
C LEU A 75 24.72 -2.30 4.50
N ALA A 76 25.78 -2.21 5.31
CA ALA A 76 26.81 -3.25 5.38
C ALA A 76 26.26 -4.59 5.90
N ALA A 77 25.26 -4.55 6.80
CA ALA A 77 24.63 -5.73 7.37
C ALA A 77 23.68 -6.47 6.40
N LEU A 78 23.31 -5.86 5.26
CA LEU A 78 22.48 -6.53 4.24
C LEU A 78 23.20 -7.78 3.68
N GLY A 79 24.51 -7.73 3.56
CA GLY A 79 25.32 -8.82 3.01
C GLY A 79 25.21 -8.93 1.48
N ASP A 80 25.70 -10.05 0.95
CA ASP A 80 25.63 -10.40 -0.47
C ASP A 80 24.39 -11.26 -0.75
N VAL A 81 23.86 -11.18 -1.97
CA VAL A 81 22.70 -11.94 -2.44
C VAL A 81 23.00 -13.44 -2.51
N GLY A 82 24.26 -13.83 -2.70
CA GLY A 82 24.69 -15.22 -2.71
C GLY A 82 23.91 -16.06 -3.74
N ASP A 83 23.33 -17.17 -3.28
CA ASP A 83 22.52 -18.09 -4.09
C ASP A 83 21.01 -17.74 -4.06
N MET A 84 20.61 -16.61 -3.47
CA MET A 84 19.19 -16.22 -3.38
C MET A 84 18.61 -15.89 -4.75
N GLN A 85 17.39 -16.35 -5.02
CA GLN A 85 16.64 -15.96 -6.20
C GLN A 85 15.91 -14.65 -5.93
N ILE A 86 16.54 -13.54 -6.30
CA ILE A 86 15.95 -12.20 -6.25
C ILE A 86 16.12 -11.48 -7.60
N PRO A 87 15.16 -10.62 -7.99
CA PRO A 87 15.26 -9.85 -9.22
C PRO A 87 15.99 -8.50 -9.05
N TYR A 88 16.63 -8.27 -7.90
CA TYR A 88 17.24 -7.00 -7.53
C TYR A 88 18.77 -7.11 -7.51
N ALA A 89 19.47 -6.00 -7.77
CA ALA A 89 20.93 -5.96 -7.74
C ALA A 89 21.52 -6.12 -6.32
N GLN A 90 20.72 -5.89 -5.28
CA GLN A 90 21.09 -5.98 -3.88
C GLN A 90 19.89 -6.40 -3.03
N LEU A 91 20.14 -6.85 -1.80
CA LEU A 91 19.07 -7.12 -0.84
C LEU A 91 18.38 -5.80 -0.43
N PRO A 92 17.05 -5.79 -0.26
CA PRO A 92 16.34 -4.59 0.15
C PRO A 92 16.75 -4.19 1.58
N TRP A 93 16.88 -2.88 1.79
CA TRP A 93 17.12 -2.33 3.11
C TRP A 93 15.94 -2.60 4.03
N LEU A 94 14.71 -2.34 3.59
CA LEU A 94 13.48 -2.68 4.31
C LEU A 94 12.83 -3.91 3.69
N ARG A 95 12.44 -4.88 4.51
CA ARG A 95 11.82 -6.14 4.07
C ARG A 95 10.34 -6.18 4.45
N ARG A 96 9.57 -6.99 3.72
CA ARG A 96 8.20 -7.34 4.08
C ARG A 96 8.10 -7.63 5.58
N GLY A 97 7.19 -6.95 6.27
CA GLY A 97 7.00 -7.01 7.73
C GLY A 97 7.77 -5.95 8.55
N ASP A 98 8.70 -5.19 7.97
CA ASP A 98 9.38 -4.08 8.67
C ASP A 98 8.45 -2.86 8.85
N LEU A 99 7.47 -2.73 7.97
CA LEU A 99 6.41 -1.73 8.00
C LEU A 99 5.08 -2.41 7.76
N GLU A 100 4.07 -2.00 8.50
CA GLU A 100 2.70 -2.45 8.26
C GLU A 100 1.81 -1.25 7.98
N ILE A 101 1.06 -1.33 6.89
CA ILE A 101 0.31 -0.20 6.35
C ILE A 101 -1.16 -0.57 6.37
N GLN A 102 -1.99 0.37 6.81
CA GLN A 102 -3.44 0.28 6.71
C GLN A 102 -3.98 1.53 6.00
N VAL A 103 -4.98 1.36 5.15
CA VAL A 103 -5.68 2.48 4.50
C VAL A 103 -7.13 2.50 4.95
N ASP A 104 -7.57 3.61 5.52
CA ASP A 104 -9.00 3.87 5.72
C ASP A 104 -9.48 4.85 4.68
N PHE A 105 -10.63 4.60 4.10
CA PHE A 105 -11.18 5.44 3.07
C PHE A 105 -12.68 5.68 3.23
N THR A 106 -13.16 6.75 2.61
CA THR A 106 -14.56 7.03 2.35
C THR A 106 -14.73 7.40 0.88
N LEU A 107 -15.57 6.65 0.19
CA LEU A 107 -15.98 6.92 -1.19
C LEU A 107 -17.38 7.54 -1.17
N SER A 108 -17.53 8.72 -1.75
CA SER A 108 -18.76 9.51 -1.70
C SER A 108 -19.25 9.80 -3.12
N ASN A 109 -20.50 9.46 -3.41
CA ASN A 109 -21.18 9.96 -4.60
C ASN A 109 -21.66 11.39 -4.34
N LEU A 110 -21.11 12.36 -5.06
CA LEU A 110 -21.47 13.76 -4.92
C LEU A 110 -22.66 14.15 -5.82
N SER A 111 -23.12 13.24 -6.69
CA SER A 111 -24.31 13.46 -7.50
C SER A 111 -25.58 13.39 -6.65
N PRO A 112 -26.46 14.40 -6.75
CA PRO A 112 -27.75 14.39 -6.04
C PRO A 112 -28.78 13.46 -6.69
N ASP A 113 -28.58 13.08 -7.96
CA ASP A 113 -29.66 12.51 -8.80
C ASP A 113 -29.26 11.17 -9.45
N SER A 114 -27.97 10.88 -9.56
CA SER A 114 -27.45 9.73 -10.31
C SER A 114 -26.70 8.77 -9.42
N SER A 115 -26.81 7.47 -9.69
CA SER A 115 -25.89 6.47 -9.12
C SER A 115 -24.55 6.52 -9.84
N VAL A 116 -23.47 6.19 -9.15
CA VAL A 116 -22.12 6.08 -9.72
C VAL A 116 -21.56 4.69 -9.46
N THR A 117 -20.73 4.19 -10.38
CA THR A 117 -19.89 3.01 -10.17
C THR A 117 -18.44 3.47 -10.21
N ALA A 118 -17.70 3.27 -9.12
CA ALA A 118 -16.32 3.70 -8.99
C ALA A 118 -15.48 2.65 -8.27
N GLY A 119 -14.25 2.45 -8.75
CA GLY A 119 -13.23 1.62 -8.15
C GLY A 119 -12.33 2.42 -7.22
N VAL A 120 -11.99 1.84 -6.07
CA VAL A 120 -10.83 2.27 -5.26
C VAL A 120 -9.67 1.36 -5.66
N VAL A 121 -8.52 1.94 -6.00
CA VAL A 121 -7.36 1.21 -6.51
C VAL A 121 -6.10 1.55 -5.70
N LEU A 122 -5.29 0.55 -5.37
CA LEU A 122 -4.02 0.69 -4.69
C LEU A 122 -2.92 -0.07 -5.43
N ASN A 123 -1.77 0.58 -5.57
CA ASN A 123 -0.58 0.01 -6.22
C ASN A 123 0.67 0.28 -5.36
N GLY A 124 1.54 -0.71 -5.22
CA GLY A 124 2.68 -0.71 -4.31
C GLY A 124 3.90 0.03 -4.86
N ILE A 125 4.64 0.64 -3.95
CA ILE A 125 5.94 1.26 -4.20
C ILE A 125 6.92 0.67 -3.20
N ASN A 126 8.06 0.16 -3.66
CA ASN A 126 9.15 -0.27 -2.79
C ASN A 126 10.47 0.43 -3.17
N GLU A 127 11.57 0.03 -2.53
CA GLU A 127 12.91 0.59 -2.76
C GLU A 127 13.35 0.55 -4.24
N PHE A 128 12.88 -0.45 -4.99
CA PHE A 128 13.38 -0.74 -6.34
C PHE A 128 12.37 -0.46 -7.43
N HIS A 129 11.07 -0.70 -7.17
CA HIS A 129 10.02 -0.71 -8.18
C HIS A 129 8.73 -0.04 -7.68
N GLU A 130 8.02 0.56 -8.62
CA GLU A 130 6.69 1.16 -8.45
C GLU A 130 5.75 0.55 -9.47
N TYR A 131 4.69 -0.11 -9.00
CA TYR A 131 3.71 -0.70 -9.90
C TYR A 131 2.84 0.38 -10.54
N ASN A 132 2.76 0.33 -11.87
CA ASN A 132 2.02 1.29 -12.68
C ASN A 132 1.17 0.52 -13.70
N PRO A 133 -0.11 0.22 -13.39
CA PRO A 133 -0.97 -0.52 -14.31
C PRO A 133 -1.21 0.29 -15.59
N GLY A 134 -1.16 -0.38 -16.73
CA GLY A 134 -1.38 0.22 -18.04
C GLY A 134 -2.81 0.05 -18.55
N VAL A 135 -3.07 0.71 -19.67
CA VAL A 135 -4.18 0.38 -20.57
C VAL A 135 -3.57 -0.02 -21.90
N GLN A 136 -4.02 -1.16 -22.42
CA GLN A 136 -3.53 -1.74 -23.66
C GLN A 136 -4.72 -1.94 -24.60
N VAL A 137 -4.46 -1.88 -25.90
CA VAL A 137 -5.45 -2.25 -26.92
C VAL A 137 -4.96 -3.55 -27.55
N VAL A 138 -5.71 -4.64 -27.33
CA VAL A 138 -5.40 -5.97 -27.84
C VAL A 138 -6.57 -6.42 -28.71
N ASP A 139 -6.30 -6.73 -29.97
CA ASP A 139 -7.33 -7.15 -30.94
C ASP A 139 -8.53 -6.19 -31.02
N GLU A 140 -8.26 -4.87 -31.03
CA GLU A 140 -9.26 -3.78 -31.03
C GLU A 140 -10.09 -3.66 -29.73
N GLU A 141 -9.85 -4.51 -28.73
CA GLU A 141 -10.48 -4.42 -27.41
C GLU A 141 -9.58 -3.70 -26.40
N LEU A 142 -10.20 -2.86 -25.57
CA LEU A 142 -9.53 -2.20 -24.47
C LEU A 142 -9.30 -3.18 -23.31
N GLN A 143 -8.03 -3.41 -22.98
CA GLN A 143 -7.62 -4.22 -21.84
C GLN A 143 -6.96 -3.32 -20.79
N ILE A 144 -7.61 -3.21 -19.64
CA ILE A 144 -7.09 -2.49 -18.47
C ILE A 144 -6.31 -3.48 -17.63
N ASP A 145 -5.06 -3.17 -17.33
CA ASP A 145 -4.28 -3.95 -16.38
C ASP A 145 -4.87 -3.81 -14.97
N PHE A 146 -4.87 -4.91 -14.22
CA PHE A 146 -5.38 -4.88 -12.86
C PHE A 146 -4.46 -4.05 -11.96
N SER A 147 -5.08 -3.29 -11.04
CA SER A 147 -4.36 -2.77 -9.88
C SER A 147 -4.08 -3.90 -8.90
N GLN A 148 -3.01 -3.78 -8.11
CA GLN A 148 -2.62 -4.82 -7.15
C GLN A 148 -3.66 -5.03 -6.05
N TRP A 149 -4.41 -3.97 -5.74
CA TRP A 149 -5.66 -4.08 -5.02
C TRP A 149 -6.70 -3.20 -5.69
N GLU A 150 -7.88 -3.75 -5.94
CA GLU A 150 -9.02 -2.98 -6.44
C GLU A 150 -10.35 -3.51 -5.91
N ARG A 151 -11.27 -2.59 -5.62
CA ARG A 151 -12.67 -2.91 -5.33
C ARG A 151 -13.59 -1.89 -5.99
N THR A 152 -14.58 -2.39 -6.72
CA THR A 152 -15.58 -1.57 -7.41
C THR A 152 -16.86 -1.51 -6.60
N TYR A 153 -17.32 -0.29 -6.34
CA TYR A 153 -18.53 -0.01 -5.57
C TYR A 153 -19.57 0.66 -6.46
N ARG A 154 -20.84 0.31 -6.24
CA ARG A 154 -21.98 1.05 -6.77
C ARG A 154 -22.59 1.86 -5.64
N LEU A 155 -22.70 3.18 -5.83
CA LEU A 155 -23.23 4.12 -4.86
C LEU A 155 -24.49 4.78 -5.43
N GLY A 156 -25.56 4.80 -4.67
CA GLY A 156 -26.75 5.61 -4.93
C GLY A 156 -26.47 7.10 -4.81
N PRO A 157 -27.42 7.97 -5.21
CA PRO A 157 -27.25 9.42 -5.13
C PRO A 157 -26.98 9.89 -3.69
N GLY A 158 -25.93 10.70 -3.50
CA GLY A 158 -25.48 11.20 -2.19
C GLY A 158 -24.94 10.12 -1.23
N GLU A 159 -24.83 8.86 -1.65
CA GLU A 159 -24.38 7.77 -0.79
C GLU A 159 -22.88 7.90 -0.46
N ARG A 160 -22.54 7.50 0.77
CA ARG A 160 -21.16 7.41 1.26
C ARG A 160 -20.89 6.01 1.77
N LEU A 161 -19.78 5.42 1.35
CA LEU A 161 -19.29 4.14 1.80
C LEU A 161 -17.92 4.34 2.44
N SER A 162 -17.72 3.81 3.64
CA SER A 162 -16.40 3.79 4.30
C SER A 162 -15.88 2.37 4.35
N GLY A 163 -14.56 2.22 4.20
CA GLY A 163 -13.88 0.94 4.25
C GLY A 163 -12.49 1.06 4.85
N THR A 164 -11.94 -0.10 5.20
CA THR A 164 -10.56 -0.24 5.68
C THR A 164 -9.91 -1.35 4.87
N ILE A 165 -8.77 -1.05 4.27
CA ILE A 165 -7.86 -1.99 3.60
C ILE A 165 -6.80 -2.35 4.62
N ARG A 166 -6.78 -3.61 5.04
CA ARG A 166 -6.00 -4.05 6.19
C ARG A 166 -4.55 -4.38 5.85
N GLU A 167 -3.74 -4.50 6.88
CA GLU A 167 -2.30 -4.82 6.80
C GLU A 167 -2.06 -6.07 5.95
N GLU A 168 -2.87 -7.12 6.09
CA GLU A 168 -2.75 -8.35 5.31
C GLU A 168 -3.03 -8.17 3.81
N GLU A 169 -3.91 -7.23 3.44
CA GLU A 169 -4.22 -6.93 2.05
C GLU A 169 -3.11 -6.06 1.42
N ILE A 170 -2.51 -5.16 2.19
CA ILE A 170 -1.37 -4.36 1.73
C ILE A 170 -0.08 -5.19 1.67
N ASP A 171 0.07 -6.16 2.57
CA ASP A 171 1.17 -7.11 2.54
C ASP A 171 1.13 -7.97 1.26
N GLU A 172 -0.06 -8.34 0.79
CA GLU A 172 -0.24 -9.01 -0.50
C GLU A 172 0.24 -8.16 -1.68
N ILE A 173 -0.02 -6.85 -1.68
CA ILE A 173 0.48 -5.93 -2.71
C ILE A 173 2.03 -5.99 -2.80
N ALA A 174 2.72 -6.14 -1.67
CA ALA A 174 4.17 -6.28 -1.65
C ALA A 174 4.63 -7.60 -2.29
N VAL A 175 3.93 -8.70 -1.98
CA VAL A 175 4.21 -10.03 -2.56
C VAL A 175 3.95 -10.03 -4.06
N ASP A 176 2.82 -9.48 -4.49
CA ASP A 176 2.45 -9.37 -5.89
C ASP A 176 3.52 -8.61 -6.68
N LEU A 177 3.94 -7.44 -6.18
CA LEU A 177 4.94 -6.60 -6.84
C LEU A 177 6.27 -7.36 -6.97
N ALA A 178 6.72 -7.98 -5.89
CA ALA A 178 7.96 -8.75 -5.92
C ALA A 178 7.87 -9.96 -6.86
N THR A 179 6.70 -10.60 -6.93
CA THR A 179 6.44 -11.76 -7.78
C THR A 179 6.43 -11.40 -9.26
N VAL A 180 5.75 -10.31 -9.65
CA VAL A 180 5.73 -9.87 -11.05
C VAL A 180 7.10 -9.37 -11.51
N VAL A 181 7.84 -8.68 -10.66
CA VAL A 181 9.22 -8.24 -10.94
C VAL A 181 10.16 -9.43 -11.03
N ASN A 182 9.89 -10.52 -10.31
CA ASN A 182 10.60 -11.79 -10.43
C ASN A 182 10.13 -12.64 -11.63
N MET A 183 9.63 -11.98 -12.68
CA MET A 183 9.32 -12.55 -13.99
C MET A 183 8.24 -13.65 -13.95
N ALA A 184 7.27 -13.53 -13.03
CA ALA A 184 6.11 -14.40 -13.06
C ALA A 184 5.37 -14.30 -14.41
N PRO A 185 4.94 -15.44 -14.99
CA PRO A 185 4.18 -15.43 -16.24
C PRO A 185 2.81 -14.80 -15.99
N ASN A 186 2.41 -13.89 -16.88
CA ASN A 186 1.14 -13.17 -16.83
C ASN A 186 0.96 -12.33 -15.54
N PRO A 187 1.53 -11.12 -15.49
CA PRO A 187 1.42 -10.22 -14.33
C PRO A 187 -0.02 -9.97 -13.90
N ASN A 188 -0.96 -9.82 -14.85
CA ASN A 188 -2.38 -9.60 -14.55
C ASN A 188 -3.01 -10.77 -13.79
N GLN A 189 -2.53 -12.00 -13.97
CA GLN A 189 -2.97 -13.13 -13.16
C GLN A 189 -2.43 -13.03 -11.73
N ILE A 190 -1.20 -12.56 -11.56
CA ILE A 190 -0.58 -12.43 -10.23
C ILE A 190 -1.31 -11.39 -9.39
N VAL A 191 -1.55 -10.21 -9.97
CA VAL A 191 -2.20 -9.07 -9.29
C VAL A 191 -3.73 -9.16 -9.26
N TYR A 192 -4.32 -10.22 -9.80
CA TYR A 192 -5.77 -10.34 -9.85
C TYR A 192 -6.31 -10.50 -8.43
N PHE A 193 -7.30 -9.68 -8.05
CA PHE A 193 -7.71 -9.56 -6.65
C PHE A 193 -8.24 -10.83 -5.98
N ASP A 194 -8.70 -11.83 -6.75
CA ASP A 194 -9.09 -13.15 -6.22
C ASP A 194 -7.91 -14.14 -6.17
N ASN A 195 -6.82 -13.85 -6.89
CA ASN A 195 -5.59 -14.61 -6.84
C ASN A 195 -4.72 -14.02 -5.74
N GLN A 196 -4.76 -14.62 -4.55
CA GLN A 196 -3.79 -14.31 -3.49
C GLN A 196 -2.47 -15.02 -3.82
N SER A 197 -1.57 -14.36 -4.56
CA SER A 197 -0.27 -14.89 -4.97
C SER A 197 0.56 -15.48 -3.82
N ALA A 198 0.48 -14.94 -2.60
CA ALA A 198 1.15 -15.52 -1.43
C ALA A 198 0.67 -16.94 -1.12
N ASN A 199 -0.59 -17.24 -1.44
CA ASN A 199 -1.26 -18.50 -1.14
C ASN A 199 -1.51 -19.37 -2.39
N ASP A 200 -1.39 -18.81 -3.61
CA ASP A 200 -1.55 -19.55 -4.85
C ASP A 200 -0.29 -20.36 -5.18
N ARG A 201 -0.42 -21.68 -5.15
CA ARG A 201 0.64 -22.63 -5.48
C ARG A 201 1.26 -22.40 -6.86
N ARG A 202 0.52 -21.82 -7.82
CA ARG A 202 1.02 -21.49 -9.16
C ARG A 202 1.98 -20.29 -9.13
N SER A 203 1.77 -19.35 -8.21
CA SER A 203 2.55 -18.13 -8.06
C SER A 203 3.76 -18.33 -7.14
N GLN A 204 3.67 -19.24 -6.16
CA GLN A 204 4.70 -19.46 -5.15
C GLN A 204 6.11 -19.73 -5.68
N MET A 205 6.24 -20.38 -6.85
CA MET A 205 7.55 -20.63 -7.48
C MET A 205 8.23 -19.37 -8.04
N TYR A 206 7.49 -18.26 -8.14
CA TYR A 206 7.97 -16.97 -8.62
C TYR A 206 8.10 -15.94 -7.48
N ILE A 207 7.71 -16.27 -6.25
CA ILE A 207 7.95 -15.39 -5.11
C ILE A 207 9.46 -15.38 -4.82
N PRO A 208 10.14 -14.22 -4.83
CA PRO A 208 11.57 -14.17 -4.56
C PRO A 208 11.89 -14.42 -3.08
N ASP A 209 13.12 -14.85 -2.81
CA ASP A 209 13.58 -15.19 -1.44
C ASP A 209 13.59 -13.98 -0.49
N ALA A 210 13.66 -12.76 -1.04
CA ALA A 210 13.54 -11.51 -0.29
C ALA A 210 12.52 -10.58 -0.96
N ILE A 211 11.53 -10.17 -0.18
CA ILE A 211 10.47 -9.24 -0.61
C ILE A 211 10.75 -7.89 0.03
N PRO A 212 10.97 -6.82 -0.75
CA PRO A 212 11.10 -5.46 -0.22
C PRO A 212 9.81 -5.01 0.49
N ALA A 213 9.95 -4.24 1.57
CA ALA A 213 8.81 -3.56 2.17
C ALA A 213 8.23 -2.52 1.20
N LEU A 214 6.93 -2.22 1.32
CA LEU A 214 6.37 -1.05 0.66
C LEU A 214 6.84 0.22 1.37
N THR A 215 7.41 1.13 0.60
CA THR A 215 7.86 2.47 1.04
C THR A 215 6.88 3.56 0.59
N GLY A 216 5.78 3.18 -0.06
CA GLY A 216 4.70 4.04 -0.46
C GLY A 216 3.59 3.28 -1.18
N LEU A 217 2.52 4.00 -1.49
CA LEU A 217 1.39 3.52 -2.26
C LEU A 217 1.01 4.56 -3.32
N ARG A 218 0.57 4.11 -4.49
CA ARG A 218 -0.30 4.91 -5.36
C ARG A 218 -1.73 4.58 -4.98
N VAL A 219 -2.47 5.56 -4.49
CA VAL A 219 -3.88 5.41 -4.12
C VAL A 219 -4.72 6.15 -5.15
N GLY A 220 -5.80 5.53 -5.62
CA GLY A 220 -6.60 6.12 -6.68
C GLY A 220 -8.08 5.79 -6.65
N ILE A 221 -8.78 6.54 -7.50
CA ILE A 221 -10.17 6.33 -7.86
C ILE A 221 -10.28 6.11 -9.38
N ARG A 222 -11.03 5.09 -9.78
CA ARG A 222 -11.27 4.71 -11.17
C ARG A 222 -12.76 4.76 -11.49
N SER A 223 -13.15 5.26 -12.66
CA SER A 223 -14.54 5.31 -13.11
C SER A 223 -14.63 5.22 -14.63
N GLU A 224 -15.72 4.67 -15.16
CA GLU A 224 -16.06 4.68 -16.60
C GLU A 224 -16.94 5.89 -16.97
N SER A 225 -17.25 6.74 -16.00
CA SER A 225 -18.07 7.94 -16.20
C SER A 225 -17.53 9.12 -15.38
N PRO A 226 -17.64 10.36 -15.87
CA PRO A 226 -17.20 11.54 -15.12
C PRO A 226 -18.23 12.00 -14.07
N VAL A 227 -19.05 11.07 -13.55
CA VAL A 227 -20.05 11.41 -12.51
C VAL A 227 -19.31 11.81 -11.23
N PRO A 228 -19.68 12.94 -10.59
CA PRO A 228 -19.00 13.45 -9.40
C PRO A 228 -18.86 12.42 -8.28
N VAL A 229 -17.64 11.98 -8.01
CA VAL A 229 -17.29 11.02 -6.95
C VAL A 229 -16.01 11.46 -6.25
N LEU A 230 -16.00 11.36 -4.91
CA LEU A 230 -14.91 11.78 -4.05
C LEU A 230 -14.37 10.59 -3.26
N LEU A 231 -13.06 10.39 -3.29
CA LEU A 231 -12.32 9.50 -2.41
C LEU A 231 -11.57 10.34 -1.37
N GLU A 232 -11.88 10.10 -0.10
CA GLU A 232 -11.15 10.61 1.07
C GLU A 232 -10.43 9.44 1.73
N TYR A 233 -9.14 9.55 2.05
CA TYR A 233 -8.39 8.45 2.66
C TYR A 233 -7.26 8.88 3.60
N THR A 234 -6.90 8.00 4.53
CA THR A 234 -5.78 8.15 5.45
C THR A 234 -4.91 6.90 5.44
N LEU A 235 -3.60 7.07 5.47
CA LEU A 235 -2.65 5.98 5.66
C LEU A 235 -2.22 5.92 7.12
N ARG A 236 -2.24 4.73 7.70
CA ARG A 236 -1.62 4.44 9.00
C ARG A 236 -0.47 3.50 8.76
N VAL A 237 0.66 3.78 9.42
CA VAL A 237 1.85 2.94 9.36
C VAL A 237 2.29 2.59 10.76
N ARG A 238 2.41 1.28 11.02
CA ARG A 238 3.09 0.75 12.20
C ARG A 238 4.55 0.49 11.84
N ASP A 239 5.44 1.13 12.59
CA ASP A 239 6.88 1.02 12.42
C ASP A 239 7.44 -0.11 13.28
N VAL A 240 7.62 -1.29 12.69
CA VAL A 240 8.12 -2.47 13.41
C VAL A 240 9.62 -2.35 13.68
N ARG A 241 10.35 -1.60 12.85
CA ARG A 241 11.82 -1.53 12.86
C ARG A 241 12.40 -0.23 13.44
N GLY A 242 11.60 0.80 13.66
CA GLY A 242 12.08 2.11 14.09
C GLY A 242 12.77 2.89 12.97
N VAL A 243 12.21 2.86 11.76
CA VAL A 243 12.76 3.48 10.54
C VAL A 243 11.98 4.71 10.08
N LEU A 244 10.83 5.02 10.67
CA LEU A 244 10.13 6.27 10.38
C LEU A 244 10.91 7.47 10.93
N VAL A 245 10.89 8.57 10.17
CA VAL A 245 11.42 9.87 10.59
C VAL A 245 10.82 10.27 11.94
N GLN A 246 11.61 10.83 12.85
CA GLN A 246 11.13 11.30 14.15
C GLN A 246 11.26 12.82 14.25
N GLY A 247 10.23 13.49 14.78
CA GLY A 247 10.21 14.95 14.92
C GLY A 247 10.31 15.67 13.58
N ASP A 248 11.08 16.77 13.55
CA ASP A 248 11.25 17.64 12.39
C ASP A 248 12.43 17.24 11.49
N ALA A 249 12.86 15.97 11.54
CA ALA A 249 13.93 15.50 10.67
C ALA A 249 13.44 15.41 9.21
N GLU A 250 14.32 15.71 8.26
CA GLU A 250 14.00 15.60 6.84
C GLU A 250 13.87 14.13 6.42
N PRO A 251 12.81 13.75 5.67
CA PRO A 251 12.70 12.42 5.11
C PRO A 251 13.84 12.07 4.16
N TRP A 252 14.26 10.82 4.20
CA TRP A 252 15.21 10.29 3.25
C TRP A 252 14.57 10.17 1.88
N MET A 253 15.20 10.85 0.93
CA MET A 253 14.85 10.72 -0.48
C MET A 253 15.49 9.46 -1.03
N ALA A 254 14.77 8.34 -0.94
CA ALA A 254 15.17 7.09 -1.56
C ALA A 254 15.39 7.28 -3.08
N PRO A 255 16.28 6.50 -3.72
CA PRO A 255 16.38 6.46 -5.17
C PRO A 255 15.00 6.28 -5.81
N GLN A 256 14.76 6.95 -6.94
CA GLN A 256 13.49 6.82 -7.63
C GLN A 256 13.33 5.37 -8.12
N PRO A 257 12.26 4.65 -7.70
CA PRO A 257 12.03 3.29 -8.14
C PRO A 257 11.75 3.24 -9.65
N ALA A 258 12.13 2.13 -10.27
CA ALA A 258 11.77 1.86 -11.65
C ALA A 258 10.25 1.63 -11.76
N LEU A 259 9.62 2.28 -12.73
CA LEU A 259 8.22 1.97 -13.05
C LEU A 259 8.14 0.55 -13.63
N PHE A 260 7.14 -0.19 -13.21
CA PHE A 260 6.86 -1.53 -13.71
C PHE A 260 5.37 -1.66 -14.01
N GLY A 261 5.03 -1.97 -15.26
CA GLY A 261 3.70 -2.38 -15.67
C GLY A 261 3.70 -3.74 -16.40
N PRO A 262 2.54 -4.39 -16.55
CA PRO A 262 2.43 -5.65 -17.29
C PRO A 262 2.98 -5.61 -18.72
N ALA A 263 2.88 -4.46 -19.40
CA ALA A 263 3.48 -4.23 -20.71
C ALA A 263 5.02 -4.35 -20.69
N ASP A 264 5.67 -3.89 -19.61
CA ASP A 264 7.13 -3.96 -19.46
C ASP A 264 7.58 -5.41 -19.25
N ALA A 265 6.84 -6.18 -18.47
CA ALA A 265 7.11 -7.61 -18.26
C ALA A 265 7.07 -8.40 -19.57
N ALA A 266 6.10 -8.12 -20.43
CA ALA A 266 5.99 -8.76 -21.74
C ALA A 266 7.20 -8.43 -22.64
N ALA A 267 7.63 -7.16 -22.64
CA ALA A 267 8.82 -6.73 -23.38
C ALA A 267 10.11 -7.41 -22.86
N MET A 268 10.28 -7.50 -21.54
CA MET A 268 11.43 -8.18 -20.93
C MET A 268 11.47 -9.67 -21.26
N MET A 269 10.32 -10.37 -21.27
CA MET A 269 10.24 -11.78 -21.64
C MET A 269 10.60 -12.02 -23.12
N MET A 270 10.20 -11.13 -24.03
CA MET A 270 10.55 -11.25 -25.45
C MET A 270 12.05 -11.04 -25.70
N MET A 271 12.72 -10.20 -24.91
CA MET A 271 14.18 -10.00 -25.02
C MET A 271 14.99 -11.14 -24.38
N ALA A 272 14.42 -11.87 -23.44
CA ALA A 272 15.05 -13.02 -22.78
C ALA A 272 14.89 -14.34 -23.58
N ALA A 273 14.10 -14.35 -24.65
CA ALA A 273 13.96 -15.50 -25.54
C ALA A 273 15.15 -15.57 -26.53
N PRO A 274 15.89 -16.70 -26.61
CA PRO A 274 17.07 -16.86 -27.46
C PRO A 274 16.77 -16.93 -28.97
#